data_AF-A0A967YWH9-F1
#
_entry.id   AF-A0A967YWH9-F1
#
_cell.length_a   1.000
_cell.length_b   1.000
_cell.length_c   1.000
_cell.angle_alpha   90.00
_cell.angle_beta   90.00
_cell.angle_gamma   90.00
#
_symmetry.space_group_name_H-M   'P 1'
#
loop_
_entity.id
_entity.type
_entity.pdbx_description
1 polymer ?
#
loop_
_entity_poly.entity_id
_entity_poly.type
_entity_poly.pdbx_seq_one_letter_code
_entity_poly.pdbx_strand_id
1 'polypeptide(L)' 'MDVRDILTEKRLYQLKHMVSEIDVQQLQAKIDNGEIFKLIEVSNLDDFQAGHIAGAVHIPLAELKEVASQK' A
#
# COMPACT_ATOMS: atom_id res chain seq x y z
N MET A 1 27.10 -6.53 -14.55
CA MET A 1 25.76 -6.61 -13.91
C MET A 1 25.24 -8.01 -14.12
N ASP A 2 24.78 -8.66 -13.05
CA ASP A 2 24.19 -10.00 -13.13
C ASP A 2 22.86 -9.90 -13.91
N VAL A 3 22.55 -10.87 -14.76
CA VAL A 3 21.29 -10.90 -15.53
C VAL A 3 20.08 -10.91 -14.59
N ARG A 4 20.25 -11.42 -13.37
CA ARG A 4 19.24 -11.38 -12.30
C ARG A 4 18.91 -9.97 -11.83
N ASP A 5 19.88 -9.06 -11.82
CA ASP A 5 19.67 -7.66 -11.42
C ASP A 5 18.80 -6.93 -12.45
N ILE A 6 19.09 -7.13 -13.74
CA ILE A 6 18.37 -6.50 -14.86
C ILE A 6 16.90 -6.93 -14.89
N LEU A 7 16.62 -8.21 -14.68
CA LEU A 7 15.25 -8.73 -14.65
C LEU A 7 14.46 -8.20 -13.44
N THR A 8 15.13 -8.03 -12.31
CA THR A 8 14.53 -7.48 -11.08
C THR A 8 14.20 -6.00 -11.25
N GLU A 9 15.14 -5.21 -11.76
CA GLU A 9 14.97 -3.78 -12.02
C GLU A 9 13.86 -3.52 -13.04
N LYS A 10 13.82 -4.30 -14.14
CA LYS A 10 12.76 -4.18 -15.16
C LYS A 10 11.38 -4.50 -14.58
N ARG A 11 11.27 -5.50 -13.72
CA ARG A 11 10.01 -5.86 -13.05
C ARG A 11 9.55 -4.76 -12.10
N LEU A 12 10.46 -4.18 -11.32
CA LEU A 12 10.16 -3.07 -10.42
C LEU A 12 9.70 -1.83 -11.19
N TYR A 13 10.37 -1.51 -12.30
CA TYR A 13 9.97 -0.42 -13.19
C TYR A 13 8.56 -0.62 -13.74
N GLN A 14 8.24 -1.81 -14.26
CA GLN A 14 6.90 -2.12 -14.77
C GLN A 14 5.83 -2.04 -13.68
N LEU A 15 6.12 -2.54 -12.46
CA LEU A 15 5.18 -2.47 -11.34
C LEU A 15 4.87 -1.03 -10.92
N LYS A 16 5.89 -0.15 -10.89
CA LYS A 16 5.71 1.29 -10.63
C LYS A 16 4.78 1.97 -11.63
N HIS A 17 4.66 1.44 -12.84
CA HIS A 17 3.75 1.97 -13.86
C HIS A 17 2.35 1.34 -13.82
N MET A 18 2.14 0.27 -13.04
CA MET A 18 0.84 -0.40 -12.91
C MET A 18 0.04 0.08 -11.70
N VAL A 19 0.67 0.80 -10.77
CA VAL A 19 0.05 1.25 -9.52
C VAL A 19 0.26 2.75 -9.39
N SER A 20 -0.81 3.48 -9.04
CA SER A 20 -0.70 4.89 -8.69
C SER A 20 -0.10 5.02 -7.29
N GLU A 21 1.01 5.73 -7.18
CA GLU A 21 1.62 6.10 -5.90
C GLU A 21 1.24 7.54 -5.55
N ILE A 22 1.06 7.80 -4.26
CA ILE A 22 0.90 9.15 -3.70
C ILE A 22 1.88 9.35 -2.56
N ASP A 23 2.29 10.58 -2.32
CA ASP A 23 3.09 10.94 -1.15
C ASP A 23 2.22 11.21 0.10
N VAL A 24 2.89 11.46 1.22
CA VAL A 24 2.25 11.70 2.52
C VAL A 24 1.43 12.99 2.51
N GLN A 25 1.93 14.05 1.86
CA GLN A 25 1.21 15.33 1.78
C GLN A 25 -0.07 15.21 0.97
N GLN A 26 -0.03 14.45 -0.13
CA GLN A 26 -1.18 14.14 -0.97
C GLN A 26 -2.21 13.33 -0.19
N LEU A 27 -1.78 12.30 0.57
CA LEU A 27 -2.69 11.54 1.43
C LEU A 27 -3.36 12.44 2.47
N GLN A 28 -2.59 13.30 3.15
CA GLN A 28 -3.14 14.24 4.13
C GLN A 28 -4.18 15.18 3.50
N ALA A 29 -3.88 15.74 2.31
CA ALA A 29 -4.83 16.59 1.60
C ALA A 29 -6.14 15.85 1.24
N LYS A 30 -6.08 14.57 0.87
CA LYS A 30 -7.30 13.77 0.62
C LYS A 30 -8.15 13.60 1.87
N ILE A 31 -7.52 13.39 3.02
CA ILE A 31 -8.19 13.30 4.33
C ILE A 31 -8.84 14.65 4.66
N ASP A 32 -8.08 15.74 4.56
CA ASP A 32 -8.54 17.10 4.91
C ASP A 32 -9.69 17.56 4.01
N ASN A 33 -9.65 17.18 2.72
CA ASN A 33 -10.72 17.47 1.75
C ASN A 33 -11.96 16.57 1.93
N GLY A 34 -11.93 15.60 2.84
CA GLY A 34 -13.05 14.68 3.08
C GLY A 34 -13.32 13.74 1.91
N GLU A 35 -12.30 13.38 1.11
CA GLU A 35 -12.46 12.41 0.04
C GLU A 35 -12.88 11.04 0.58
N ILE A 36 -13.76 10.35 -0.14
CA ILE A 36 -14.24 9.02 0.27
C ILE A 36 -13.32 7.95 -0.29
N PHE A 37 -12.49 7.37 0.57
CA PHE A 37 -11.64 6.22 0.23
C PHE A 37 -11.52 5.25 1.41
N LYS A 38 -11.00 4.05 1.13
CA LYS A 38 -10.60 3.08 2.16
C LYS A 38 -9.08 3.07 2.24
N LEU A 39 -8.55 3.36 3.43
CA LEU A 39 -7.14 3.24 3.72
C LEU A 39 -6.88 1.84 4.30
N ILE A 40 -6.03 1.07 3.65
CA ILE A 40 -5.69 -0.30 4.08
C ILE A 40 -4.23 -0.31 4.54
N GLU A 41 -4.02 -0.70 5.80
CA GLU A 41 -2.70 -0.86 6.38
C GLU A 41 -2.29 -2.34 6.34
N VAL A 42 -1.19 -2.65 5.67
CA VAL A 42 -0.77 -4.03 5.34
C VAL A 42 0.38 -4.57 6.18
N SER A 43 0.75 -3.81 7.21
CA SER A 43 1.82 -4.10 8.18
C SER A 43 1.51 -5.31 9.06
N ASN A 44 2.45 -5.74 9.90
CA ASN A 44 2.15 -6.72 10.95
C ASN A 44 1.29 -6.08 12.06
N LEU A 45 0.76 -6.91 12.96
CA LEU A 45 -0.14 -6.43 14.02
C LEU A 45 0.57 -5.53 15.04
N ASP A 46 1.81 -5.85 15.41
CA ASP A 46 2.55 -5.08 16.42
C ASP A 46 2.84 -3.65 15.93
N ASP A 47 3.24 -3.48 14.67
CA ASP A 47 3.46 -2.17 14.05
C ASP A 47 2.16 -1.36 13.98
N PHE A 48 1.05 -1.99 13.58
CA PHE A 48 -0.25 -1.33 13.53
C PHE A 48 -0.72 -0.87 14.92
N GLN A 49 -0.48 -1.68 15.96
CA GLN A 49 -0.80 -1.33 17.34
C GLN A 49 0.11 -0.25 17.92
N ALA A 50 1.38 -0.22 17.51
CA ALA A 50 2.33 0.81 17.91
C ALA A 50 1.96 2.19 17.34
N GLY A 51 1.35 2.22 16.16
CA GLY A 51 0.75 3.42 15.58
C GLY A 51 0.33 3.20 14.12
N HIS A 52 -0.77 3.83 13.73
CA HIS A 52 -1.31 3.75 12.37
C HIS A 52 -2.04 5.04 12.01
N ILE A 53 -2.33 5.21 10.71
CA ILE A 53 -3.10 6.36 10.24
C ILE A 53 -4.57 6.20 10.67
N ALA A 54 -5.13 7.22 11.32
CA ALA A 54 -6.49 7.16 11.84
C ALA A 54 -7.51 6.80 10.76
N GLY A 55 -8.38 5.83 11.06
CA GLY A 55 -9.40 5.34 10.13
C GLY A 55 -8.90 4.28 9.13
N ALA A 56 -7.61 3.92 9.17
CA ALA A 56 -7.10 2.78 8.42
C ALA A 56 -7.71 1.46 8.91
N VAL A 57 -7.93 0.54 7.96
CA VAL A 57 -8.33 -0.84 8.24
C VAL A 57 -7.09 -1.72 8.13
N HIS A 58 -6.74 -2.40 9.21
CA HIS A 58 -5.62 -3.35 9.22
C HIS A 58 -5.99 -4.64 8.49
N ILE A 59 -5.26 -4.95 7.42
CA ILE A 59 -5.35 -6.23 6.69
C ILE A 59 -3.92 -6.63 6.35
N PRO A 60 -3.31 -7.59 7.07
CA PRO A 60 -1.95 -8.03 6.78
C PRO A 60 -1.75 -8.39 5.31
N LEU A 61 -0.58 -8.06 4.75
CA LEU A 61 -0.30 -8.30 3.33
C LEU A 61 -0.57 -9.75 2.88
N ALA A 62 -0.29 -10.72 3.76
CA ALA A 62 -0.51 -12.14 3.51
C ALA A 62 -2.00 -12.50 3.32
N GLU A 63 -2.90 -11.77 3.98
CA GLU A 63 -4.34 -12.00 3.96
C GLU A 63 -5.06 -11.12 2.92
N LEU A 64 -4.41 -10.02 2.49
CA LEU A 64 -5.00 -9.01 1.63
C LEU A 64 -5.65 -9.58 0.36
N LYS A 65 -4.97 -10.51 -0.31
CA LYS A 65 -5.47 -11.11 -1.56
C LYS A 65 -6.78 -11.87 -1.33
N GLU A 66 -6.86 -12.62 -0.25
CA GLU A 66 -8.05 -13.42 0.08
C GLU A 66 -9.22 -12.49 0.43
N VAL A 67 -8.99 -11.49 1.27
CA VAL A 67 -10.02 -10.50 1.66
C VAL A 67 -10.50 -9.68 0.46
N ALA A 68 -9.59 -9.26 -0.43
CA ALA A 68 -9.94 -8.49 -1.62
C ALA A 68 -10.76 -9.29 -2.65
N SER A 69 -10.62 -10.62 -2.67
CA SER A 69 -11.33 -11.48 -3.62
C SER A 69 -12.76 -11.83 -3.18
N GLN A 70 -13.13 -11.53 -1.92
CA GLN A 70 -14.43 -11.85 -1.32
C GLN A 70 -15.44 -10.68 -1.35
N LYS A 71 -15.08 -9.56 -1.97
CA LYS A 71 -15.93 -8.37 -2.15
C LYS A 71 -16.18 -8.11 -3.63
#